data_AF-X6N5F9-F1
#
_entry.id   AF-X6N5F9-F1
#
_cell.length_a   1.000
_cell.length_b   1.000
_cell.length_c   1.000
_cell.angle_alpha   90.00
_cell.angle_beta   90.00
_cell.angle_gamma   90.00
#
_symmetry.space_group_name_H-M   'P 1'
#
loop_
_entity.id
_entity.type
_entity.pdbx_description
1 polymer ?
#
loop_
_entity_poly.entity_id
_entity_poly.type
_entity_poly.pdbx_seq_one_letter_code
_entity_poly.pdbx_strand_id
1 'polypeptide(L)'
;MQKLDREHSNWNYVQCPLGKNSGKFSNPFEIQPIKSILINITLFFLCYCRSENKQISGGFFCIEMNEKDMNVEETAKLATTRSFETLASLPIPFQYLQCVVHKHEILICGGYGNVKCYSYHTIKNQYKLICSYPSNVELSGHSVVELRNDNDGDVDVITLLSFGGTRKHTLIMKYVSVWDDKSGGDNTGSKRTKKNLNEWTPFLNEYNKPIIIGNIGNDYGGMRATIGGSNKHLLFITHHPNKISVYDLNKFTFVKQDNLPMDDASVRYHCFVSKTVNTNASETIHEMMFFYEKTGLSILYDEHANEFQFKNVRVDTPLKSLLCYGYVYVNDCILFFGGSSDGIGRNASTEIYKYSIAENTWTKFEYNLPIPLCGCACMLSEDNKTKLEKFWILESEKRKELEEIQMELLEAKEDFDINEWKVEFIYMYTCNSLKYIIFTNLILLKKKKKKKKKKKEKKN
;
A
#
# COMPACT_ATOMS: atom_id res chain seq x y z
N MET A 1 31.11 -64.17 -26.59
CA MET A 1 32.43 -63.54 -26.75
C MET A 1 32.56 -62.51 -25.63
N GLN A 2 33.24 -62.89 -24.53
CA GLN A 2 33.61 -62.12 -23.31
C GLN A 2 32.45 -61.49 -22.50
N LYS A 3 32.32 -61.59 -21.17
CA LYS A 3 33.06 -62.24 -20.06
C LYS A 3 32.10 -62.29 -18.84
N LEU A 4 32.14 -63.43 -18.13
CA LEU A 4 31.88 -63.75 -16.70
C LEU A 4 31.02 -62.81 -15.81
N ASP A 5 29.98 -63.29 -15.09
CA ASP A 5 29.98 -64.18 -13.88
C ASP A 5 30.72 -63.54 -12.68
N ARG A 6 30.28 -63.52 -11.40
CA ARG A 6 29.13 -64.07 -10.65
C ARG A 6 29.27 -63.62 -9.16
N GLU A 7 28.30 -64.03 -8.33
CA GLU A 7 28.38 -64.31 -6.86
C GLU A 7 28.17 -63.14 -5.87
N HIS A 8 27.37 -63.21 -4.79
CA HIS A 8 26.75 -64.29 -3.98
C HIS A 8 25.37 -63.80 -3.45
N SER A 9 24.23 -64.50 -3.59
CA SER A 9 23.68 -65.61 -2.77
C SER A 9 23.64 -65.39 -1.24
N ASN A 10 22.44 -65.20 -0.67
CA ASN A 10 21.98 -65.97 0.50
C ASN A 10 20.44 -65.99 0.64
N TRP A 11 19.90 -67.17 0.29
CA TRP A 11 18.82 -67.99 0.87
C TRP A 11 17.48 -67.42 1.37
N ASN A 12 16.45 -68.04 0.78
CA ASN A 12 15.01 -67.98 1.01
C ASN A 12 14.56 -68.44 2.41
N TYR A 13 13.40 -67.92 2.84
CA TYR A 13 12.35 -68.80 3.37
C TYR A 13 10.97 -68.44 2.79
N VAL A 14 10.34 -69.50 2.29
CA VAL A 14 9.00 -69.74 1.74
C VAL A 14 7.96 -69.47 2.85
N GLN A 15 6.74 -68.93 2.68
CA GLN A 15 5.61 -69.41 1.86
C GLN A 15 4.41 -68.45 1.98
N CYS A 16 3.60 -68.38 0.91
CA CYS A 16 2.24 -67.80 0.84
C CYS A 16 1.23 -68.69 1.61
N PRO A 17 0.03 -68.20 2.00
CA PRO A 17 -1.10 -68.36 1.08
C PRO A 17 -2.17 -67.26 1.09
N LEU A 18 -2.79 -67.12 -0.08
CA LEU A 18 -4.02 -66.39 -0.35
C LEU A 18 -5.20 -66.87 0.52
N GLY A 19 -5.96 -65.91 1.04
CA GLY A 19 -7.29 -66.12 1.61
C GLY A 19 -8.19 -64.92 1.30
N LYS A 20 -9.18 -65.13 0.45
CA LYS A 20 -10.23 -64.16 0.06
C LYS A 20 -10.94 -63.59 1.29
N ASN A 21 -11.19 -62.28 1.31
CA ASN A 21 -12.49 -61.75 1.70
C ASN A 21 -12.67 -60.27 1.32
N SER A 22 -13.89 -60.00 0.87
CA SER A 22 -14.52 -58.74 0.51
C SER A 22 -14.25 -57.59 1.49
N GLY A 23 -13.82 -56.45 0.96
CA GLY A 23 -13.76 -55.19 1.68
C GLY A 23 -13.48 -54.05 0.70
N LYS A 24 -14.36 -53.05 0.69
CA LYS A 24 -14.30 -51.83 -0.11
C LYS A 24 -12.88 -51.23 -0.12
N PHE A 25 -12.24 -51.14 -1.28
CA PHE A 25 -11.08 -50.25 -1.46
C PHE A 25 -11.61 -48.83 -1.67
N SER A 26 -11.59 -48.05 -0.59
CA SER A 26 -11.61 -46.61 -0.60
C SER A 26 -10.34 -46.09 -1.28
N ASN A 27 -10.53 -45.21 -2.25
CA ASN A 27 -9.50 -44.47 -2.97
C ASN A 27 -8.67 -43.60 -1.98
N PRO A 28 -7.34 -43.73 -1.88
CA PRO A 28 -6.52 -42.85 -1.04
C PRO A 28 -6.10 -41.62 -1.87
N PHE A 29 -7.08 -40.82 -2.27
CA PHE A 29 -6.86 -39.44 -2.70
C PHE A 29 -7.84 -38.56 -1.93
N GLU A 30 -7.67 -38.56 -0.61
CA GLU A 30 -8.24 -37.54 0.25
C GLU A 30 -7.38 -36.29 0.06
N ILE A 31 -7.86 -35.39 -0.78
CA ILE A 31 -7.34 -34.03 -0.92
C ILE A 31 -7.48 -33.40 0.46
N GLN A 32 -6.36 -33.29 1.18
CA GLN A 32 -6.30 -32.54 2.42
C GLN A 32 -6.80 -31.12 2.13
N PRO A 33 -7.76 -30.59 2.90
CA PRO A 33 -8.19 -29.21 2.73
C PRO A 33 -6.97 -28.31 2.93
N ILE A 34 -6.75 -27.42 1.97
CA ILE A 34 -5.73 -26.38 1.99
C ILE A 34 -5.80 -25.72 3.37
N LYS A 35 -4.75 -25.92 4.17
CA LYS A 35 -4.59 -25.24 5.46
C LYS A 35 -4.74 -23.76 5.23
N SER A 36 -5.68 -23.15 5.96
CA SER A 36 -5.95 -21.71 6.04
C SER A 36 -4.68 -20.89 5.84
N ILE A 37 -4.64 -20.12 4.75
CA ILE A 37 -3.58 -19.13 4.54
C ILE A 37 -3.79 -18.07 5.63
N LEU A 38 -2.85 -17.99 6.57
CA LEU A 38 -2.77 -16.90 7.53
C LEU A 38 -2.37 -15.65 6.73
N ILE A 39 -3.31 -14.75 6.46
CA ILE A 39 -3.03 -13.49 5.77
C ILE A 39 -2.93 -12.39 6.83
N ASN A 40 -1.72 -11.91 7.09
CA ASN A 40 -1.49 -10.74 7.93
C ASN A 40 -1.84 -9.48 7.11
N ILE A 41 -3.13 -9.13 7.07
CA ILE A 41 -3.64 -7.96 6.34
C ILE A 41 -3.30 -6.67 7.10
N THR A 42 -2.08 -6.13 6.90
CA THR A 42 -1.66 -4.85 7.48
C THR A 42 -2.41 -3.69 6.81
N LEU A 43 -3.52 -3.26 7.43
CA LEU A 43 -4.34 -2.12 6.98
C LEU A 43 -3.86 -0.83 7.60
N PHE A 44 -3.57 0.21 6.81
CA PHE A 44 -3.14 1.51 7.32
C PHE A 44 -4.28 2.52 7.27
N PHE A 45 -4.53 3.18 8.40
CA PHE A 45 -5.47 4.29 8.51
C PHE A 45 -4.73 5.62 8.61
N LEU A 46 -5.29 6.63 7.96
CA LEU A 46 -4.76 7.98 8.02
C LEU A 46 -5.89 8.96 8.28
N CYS A 47 -5.85 9.66 9.43
CA CYS A 47 -7.00 10.43 9.90
C CYS A 47 -6.69 11.83 10.41
N TYR A 48 -7.66 12.71 10.22
CA TYR A 48 -7.88 13.94 10.96
C TYR A 48 -9.31 13.94 11.49
N CYS A 49 -9.50 14.00 12.82
CA CYS A 49 -10.81 14.14 13.44
C CYS A 49 -10.92 15.51 14.10
N ARG A 50 -11.95 16.28 13.74
CA ARG A 50 -12.22 17.60 14.33
C ARG A 50 -13.30 17.43 15.40
N SER A 51 -12.89 17.23 16.66
CA SER A 51 -13.80 17.42 17.80
C SER A 51 -13.54 18.80 18.41
N GLU A 52 -14.60 19.45 18.90
CA GLU A 52 -14.54 20.81 19.45
C GLU A 52 -13.40 20.94 20.49
N ASN A 53 -12.51 21.90 20.23
CA ASN A 53 -11.44 22.38 21.10
C ASN A 53 -10.30 21.41 21.53
N LYS A 54 -10.13 20.24 20.89
CA LYS A 54 -8.88 19.47 21.01
C LYS A 54 -8.41 18.91 19.67
N GLN A 55 -7.20 19.31 19.27
CA GLN A 55 -6.46 18.69 18.17
C GLN A 55 -6.06 17.28 18.61
N ILE A 56 -6.81 16.26 18.17
CA ILE A 56 -6.41 14.87 18.36
C ILE A 56 -5.38 14.57 17.27
N SER A 57 -4.16 14.22 17.69
CA SER A 57 -3.07 13.82 16.81
C SER A 57 -3.50 12.67 15.90
N GLY A 58 -3.35 12.85 14.58
CA GLY A 58 -3.59 11.79 13.60
C GLY A 58 -2.71 10.58 13.90
N GLY A 59 -3.34 9.43 14.10
CA GLY A 59 -2.69 8.16 14.34
C GLY A 59 -2.82 7.25 13.13
N PHE A 60 -1.79 6.45 12.90
CA PHE A 60 -1.86 5.28 12.04
C PHE A 60 -2.28 4.09 12.87
N PHE A 61 -3.15 3.25 12.31
CA PHE A 61 -3.42 1.93 12.85
C PHE A 61 -3.04 0.92 11.78
N CYS A 62 -2.30 -0.12 12.17
CA CYS A 62 -2.15 -1.38 11.48
C CYS A 62 -3.19 -2.34 12.05
N ILE A 63 -3.89 -3.10 11.19
CA ILE A 63 -4.71 -4.22 11.66
C ILE A 63 -3.98 -5.53 11.31
N GLU A 64 -4.00 -6.53 12.18
CA GLU A 64 -3.75 -7.92 11.79
C GLU A 64 -5.08 -8.68 11.95
N MET A 65 -5.64 -9.21 10.85
CA MET A 65 -6.89 -9.96 10.89
C MET A 65 -6.62 -11.45 10.66
N ASN A 66 -6.96 -12.29 11.63
CA ASN A 66 -6.96 -13.74 11.49
C ASN A 66 -8.41 -14.25 11.33
N GLU A 67 -8.65 -15.15 10.38
CA GLU A 67 -9.97 -15.74 10.08
C GLU A 67 -10.62 -16.52 11.24
N LYS A 68 -9.92 -16.74 12.36
CA LYS A 68 -10.34 -17.70 13.40
C LYS A 68 -11.00 -17.12 14.65
N ASP A 69 -11.15 -15.81 14.77
CA ASP A 69 -11.67 -15.22 16.01
C ASP A 69 -13.19 -15.04 15.95
N MET A 70 -13.90 -16.18 15.99
CA MET A 70 -15.33 -16.29 16.30
C MET A 70 -15.52 -17.30 17.43
N ASN A 71 -15.15 -16.93 18.66
CA ASN A 71 -15.87 -17.28 19.90
C ASN A 71 -15.15 -16.83 21.18
N VAL A 72 -15.99 -16.55 22.18
CA VAL A 72 -15.76 -16.44 23.65
C VAL A 72 -15.64 -15.02 24.24
N GLU A 73 -16.70 -14.65 24.96
CA GLU A 73 -16.84 -13.50 25.87
C GLU A 73 -16.03 -13.70 27.17
N GLU A 74 -14.84 -13.10 27.20
CA GLU A 74 -14.17 -12.43 28.36
C GLU A 74 -12.74 -11.99 27.96
N THR A 75 -12.22 -12.57 26.86
CA THR A 75 -11.01 -12.18 26.13
C THR A 75 -11.12 -10.88 25.32
N ALA A 76 -12.32 -10.30 25.22
CA ALA A 76 -12.66 -9.25 24.25
C ALA A 76 -11.85 -7.95 24.41
N LYS A 77 -11.56 -7.47 25.63
CA LYS A 77 -10.78 -6.24 25.85
C LYS A 77 -9.28 -6.39 25.53
N LEU A 78 -8.72 -7.58 25.75
CA LEU A 78 -7.31 -7.89 25.44
C LEU A 78 -7.11 -8.25 23.96
N ALA A 79 -8.15 -8.78 23.31
CA ALA A 79 -8.16 -9.06 21.87
C ALA A 79 -8.24 -7.78 21.03
N THR A 80 -9.05 -6.77 21.42
CA THR A 80 -9.11 -5.49 20.70
C THR A 80 -7.76 -4.75 20.68
N THR A 81 -6.93 -4.92 21.72
CA THR A 81 -5.58 -4.33 21.76
C THR A 81 -4.54 -5.12 20.97
N ARG A 82 -4.81 -6.37 20.60
CA ARG A 82 -3.92 -7.18 19.75
C ARG A 82 -4.16 -6.99 18.27
N SER A 83 -5.41 -6.73 17.85
CA SER A 83 -5.75 -6.60 16.43
C SER A 83 -5.44 -5.24 15.83
N PHE A 84 -5.22 -4.20 16.66
CA PHE A 84 -4.86 -2.85 16.20
C PHE A 84 -3.53 -2.40 16.79
N GLU A 85 -2.58 -2.03 15.94
CA GLU A 85 -1.29 -1.45 16.36
C GLU A 85 -1.18 0.00 15.91
N THR A 86 -0.92 0.91 16.86
CA THR A 86 -0.66 2.31 16.54
C THR A 86 0.75 2.49 16.00
N LEU A 87 0.89 3.09 14.81
CA LEU A 87 2.20 3.35 14.19
C LEU A 87 2.66 4.80 14.41
N ALA A 88 3.84 5.13 13.92
CA ALA A 88 4.40 6.48 14.04
C ALA A 88 3.43 7.54 13.51
N SER A 89 3.18 8.58 14.30
CA SER A 89 2.26 9.66 13.93
C SER A 89 2.71 10.38 12.66
N LEU A 90 1.73 10.86 11.90
CA LEU A 90 1.97 11.70 10.74
C LEU A 90 2.81 12.95 11.12
N PRO A 91 3.76 13.38 10.26
CA PRO A 91 4.46 14.64 10.47
C PRO A 91 3.52 15.86 10.48
N ILE A 92 2.41 15.78 9.75
CA ILE A 92 1.40 16.83 9.59
C ILE A 92 0.02 16.17 9.42
N PRO A 93 -1.06 16.71 10.02
CA PRO A 93 -2.41 16.20 9.76
C PRO A 93 -2.81 16.33 8.28
N PHE A 94 -3.59 15.37 7.81
CA PHE A 94 -4.16 15.33 6.46
C PHE A 94 -5.65 14.99 6.52
N GLN A 95 -6.44 15.56 5.60
CA GLN A 95 -7.85 15.26 5.42
C GLN A 95 -8.09 14.83 3.97
N TYR A 96 -8.89 13.79 3.73
CA TYR A 96 -9.19 13.27 2.38
C TYR A 96 -7.95 12.94 1.54
N LEU A 97 -6.88 12.50 2.19
CA LEU A 97 -5.63 12.16 1.53
C LEU A 97 -5.77 10.95 0.59
N GLN A 98 -4.87 10.88 -0.37
CA GLN A 98 -4.73 9.75 -1.27
C GLN A 98 -3.41 9.02 -0.98
N CYS A 99 -3.44 7.69 -1.05
CA CYS A 99 -2.29 6.84 -0.80
C CYS A 99 -2.07 5.82 -1.89
N VAL A 100 -0.81 5.46 -2.11
CA VAL A 100 -0.39 4.36 -2.99
C VAL A 100 0.62 3.51 -2.22
N VAL A 101 0.47 2.19 -2.29
CA VAL A 101 1.44 1.25 -1.70
C VAL A 101 2.47 0.89 -2.76
N HIS A 102 3.75 0.94 -2.39
CA HIS A 102 4.85 0.52 -3.24
C HIS A 102 5.89 -0.24 -2.41
N LYS A 103 6.02 -1.55 -2.63
CA LYS A 103 6.94 -2.41 -1.85
C LYS A 103 6.68 -2.26 -0.33
N HIS A 104 7.69 -1.82 0.43
CA HIS A 104 7.63 -1.57 1.88
C HIS A 104 7.29 -0.11 2.22
N GLU A 105 6.66 0.61 1.30
CA GLU A 105 6.37 2.03 1.42
C GLU A 105 4.88 2.33 1.19
N ILE A 106 4.40 3.33 1.93
CA ILE A 106 3.11 3.96 1.71
C ILE A 106 3.38 5.39 1.29
N LEU A 107 3.09 5.68 0.03
CA LEU A 107 3.20 7.01 -0.55
C LEU A 107 1.92 7.77 -0.20
N ILE A 108 2.10 8.89 0.48
CA ILE A 108 1.04 9.81 0.90
C ILE A 108 1.09 10.98 -0.08
N CYS A 109 0.05 11.14 -0.88
CA CYS A 109 0.01 12.06 -2.02
C CYS A 109 -0.85 13.29 -1.72
N GLY A 110 -0.53 14.01 -0.64
CA GLY A 110 -1.28 15.21 -0.25
C GLY A 110 -2.74 14.93 0.13
N GLY A 111 -3.48 16.01 0.37
CA GLY A 111 -4.89 15.98 0.76
C GLY A 111 -5.45 17.39 0.90
N TYR A 112 -6.70 17.50 1.35
CA TYR A 112 -7.34 18.79 1.59
C TYR A 112 -6.51 19.63 2.58
N GLY A 113 -6.14 20.84 2.16
CA GLY A 113 -5.33 21.77 2.94
C GLY A 113 -3.84 21.43 3.07
N ASN A 114 -3.36 20.33 2.47
CA ASN A 114 -1.96 19.92 2.58
C ASN A 114 -1.41 19.32 1.28
N VAL A 115 -0.47 20.05 0.68
CA VAL A 115 0.13 19.71 -0.63
C VAL A 115 1.40 18.86 -0.53
N LYS A 116 1.86 18.51 0.68
CA LYS A 116 3.11 17.77 0.86
C LYS A 116 2.90 16.27 0.63
N CYS A 117 3.90 15.64 0.02
CA CYS A 117 3.94 14.21 -0.20
C CYS A 117 5.01 13.55 0.67
N TYR A 118 4.69 12.41 1.26
CA TYR A 118 5.58 11.66 2.14
C TYR A 118 5.62 10.19 1.73
N SER A 119 6.76 9.55 1.93
CA SER A 119 6.85 8.09 1.97
C SER A 119 6.96 7.66 3.41
N TYR A 120 6.09 6.75 3.82
CA TYR A 120 6.19 6.03 5.08
C TYR A 120 6.71 4.63 4.83
N HIS A 121 7.82 4.26 5.48
CA HIS A 121 8.38 2.93 5.34
C HIS A 121 7.84 2.01 6.44
N THR A 122 7.14 0.93 6.04
CA THR A 122 6.42 0.02 6.96
C THR A 122 7.34 -0.74 7.91
N ILE A 123 8.54 -1.11 7.46
CA ILE A 123 9.56 -1.78 8.28
C ILE A 123 10.30 -0.78 9.17
N LYS A 124 10.75 0.36 8.61
CA LYS A 124 11.52 1.36 9.37
C LYS A 124 10.66 2.20 10.32
N ASN A 125 9.34 2.19 10.15
CA ASN A 125 8.35 2.97 10.90
C ASN A 125 8.70 4.48 10.92
N GLN A 126 9.10 5.01 9.77
CA GLN A 126 9.59 6.38 9.62
C GLN A 126 9.04 7.02 8.35
N TYR A 127 9.02 8.36 8.34
CA TYR A 127 8.63 9.18 7.19
C TYR A 127 9.84 9.84 6.54
N LYS A 128 9.83 9.90 5.21
CA LYS A 128 10.68 10.80 4.43
C LYS A 128 9.81 11.68 3.53
N LEU A 129 10.16 12.96 3.43
CA LEU A 129 9.51 13.86 2.49
C LEU A 129 9.88 13.43 1.06
N ILE A 130 8.88 13.37 0.18
CA ILE A 130 9.08 13.14 -1.25
C ILE A 130 9.20 14.50 -1.95
N CYS A 131 8.10 15.25 -1.98
CA CYS A 131 8.02 16.58 -2.59
C CYS A 131 6.75 17.33 -2.13
N SER A 132 6.33 18.34 -2.89
CA SER A 132 5.01 18.98 -2.75
C SER A 132 4.35 19.14 -4.11
N TYR A 133 3.02 19.18 -4.14
CA TYR A 133 2.28 19.63 -5.31
C TYR A 133 2.59 21.11 -5.62
N PRO A 134 2.45 21.53 -6.89
CA PRO A 134 2.57 22.94 -7.28
C PRO A 134 1.61 23.84 -6.48
N SER A 135 2.03 25.07 -6.17
CA SER A 135 1.28 25.98 -5.28
C SER A 135 -0.09 26.41 -5.80
N ASN A 136 -0.34 26.25 -7.10
CA ASN A 136 -1.61 26.57 -7.76
C ASN A 136 -2.60 25.39 -7.80
N VAL A 137 -2.25 24.24 -7.21
CA VAL A 137 -3.07 23.03 -7.24
C VAL A 137 -3.83 22.86 -5.93
N GLU A 138 -5.13 22.57 -6.05
CA GLU A 138 -6.00 22.28 -4.91
C GLU A 138 -6.39 20.79 -4.89
N LEU A 139 -6.14 20.14 -3.77
CA LEU A 139 -6.28 18.68 -3.63
C LEU A 139 -7.64 18.25 -3.07
N SER A 140 -8.66 19.11 -3.14
CA SER A 140 -9.99 18.82 -2.58
C SER A 140 -10.69 17.73 -3.38
N GLY A 141 -10.69 16.51 -2.85
CA GLY A 141 -11.36 15.36 -3.44
C GLY A 141 -10.71 14.86 -4.74
N HIS A 142 -9.41 15.07 -4.91
CA HIS A 142 -8.63 14.51 -6.01
C HIS A 142 -8.42 13.00 -5.85
N SER A 143 -8.03 12.32 -6.92
CA SER A 143 -7.64 10.91 -6.91
C SER A 143 -6.18 10.74 -7.32
N VAL A 144 -5.55 9.66 -6.87
CA VAL A 144 -4.21 9.23 -7.29
C VAL A 144 -4.26 7.75 -7.62
N VAL A 145 -3.72 7.38 -8.79
CA VAL A 145 -3.62 5.99 -9.24
C VAL A 145 -2.19 5.69 -9.70
N GLU A 146 -1.77 4.44 -9.56
CA GLU A 146 -0.51 3.94 -10.11
C GLU A 146 -0.73 3.53 -11.58
N LEU A 147 0.12 4.04 -12.48
CA LEU A 147 0.20 3.62 -13.87
C LEU A 147 1.29 2.55 -13.96
N ARG A 148 0.89 1.29 -14.17
CA ARG A 148 1.85 0.21 -14.45
C ARG A 148 2.28 0.27 -15.91
N ASN A 149 3.56 0.59 -16.13
CA ASN A 149 4.19 0.46 -17.44
C ASN A 149 4.99 -0.84 -17.47
N ASP A 150 4.45 -1.87 -18.10
CA ASP A 150 5.16 -3.15 -18.29
C ASP A 150 6.41 -3.00 -19.22
N ASN A 151 6.59 -1.83 -19.83
CA ASN A 151 7.65 -1.50 -20.79
C ASN A 151 8.80 -0.62 -20.23
N ASP A 152 8.73 -0.12 -18.99
CA ASP A 152 9.84 0.67 -18.44
C ASP A 152 10.86 -0.31 -17.84
N GLY A 153 12.03 -0.44 -18.48
CA GLY A 153 13.09 -1.37 -18.07
C GLY A 153 13.76 -1.03 -16.72
N ASP A 154 13.19 -0.09 -15.97
CA ASP A 154 13.64 0.34 -14.65
C ASP A 154 12.65 -0.16 -13.59
N VAL A 155 12.92 -1.37 -13.08
CA VAL A 155 12.09 -2.09 -12.09
C VAL A 155 11.89 -1.35 -10.76
N ASP A 156 12.63 -0.26 -10.52
CA ASP A 156 12.59 0.51 -9.27
C ASP A 156 11.79 1.82 -9.37
N VAL A 157 11.23 2.15 -10.54
CA VAL A 157 10.45 3.38 -10.74
C VAL A 157 8.99 3.06 -11.00
N ILE A 158 8.08 3.69 -10.26
CA ILE A 158 6.64 3.67 -10.57
C ILE A 158 6.17 5.02 -11.08
N THR A 159 5.08 5.01 -11.85
CA THR A 159 4.46 6.23 -12.35
C THR A 159 3.14 6.45 -11.63
N LEU A 160 2.96 7.61 -11.03
CA LEU A 160 1.72 8.01 -10.35
C LEU A 160 1.00 9.06 -11.18
N LEU A 161 -0.31 8.92 -11.31
CA LEU A 161 -1.20 9.89 -11.95
C LEU A 161 -2.11 10.50 -10.88
N SER A 162 -2.03 11.82 -10.69
CA SER A 162 -2.91 12.58 -9.82
C SER A 162 -3.82 13.47 -10.64
N PHE A 163 -5.13 13.39 -10.42
CA PHE A 163 -6.09 14.12 -11.23
C PHE A 163 -7.42 14.40 -10.52
N GLY A 164 -8.25 15.24 -11.16
CA GLY A 164 -9.59 15.60 -10.70
C GLY A 164 -9.60 16.58 -9.53
N GLY A 165 -10.55 16.43 -8.62
CA GLY A 165 -10.83 17.42 -7.57
C GLY A 165 -11.75 18.55 -8.04
N THR A 166 -12.15 19.42 -7.11
CA THR A 166 -13.04 20.57 -7.41
C THR A 166 -12.39 21.55 -8.38
N ARG A 167 -11.10 21.82 -8.20
CA ARG A 167 -10.25 22.50 -9.19
C ARG A 167 -9.36 21.47 -9.87
N LYS A 168 -9.88 20.94 -10.97
CA LYS A 168 -9.26 19.86 -11.75
C LYS A 168 -7.79 20.14 -12.08
N HIS A 169 -6.95 19.18 -11.77
CA HIS A 169 -5.59 19.08 -12.30
C HIS A 169 -5.37 17.72 -12.97
N THR A 170 -4.26 17.59 -13.67
CA THR A 170 -3.76 16.31 -14.16
C THR A 170 -2.24 16.39 -14.14
N LEU A 171 -1.64 15.63 -13.23
CA LEU A 171 -0.22 15.65 -12.92
C LEU A 171 0.31 14.22 -12.89
N ILE A 172 1.56 14.07 -13.31
CA ILE A 172 2.27 12.80 -13.29
C ILE A 172 3.54 12.92 -12.46
N MET A 173 3.88 11.85 -11.75
CA MET A 173 5.14 11.73 -11.02
C MET A 173 5.78 10.40 -11.33
N LYS A 174 7.06 10.43 -11.74
CA LYS A 174 7.92 9.25 -11.72
C LYS A 174 8.55 9.15 -10.34
N TYR A 175 8.11 8.16 -9.57
CA TYR A 175 8.56 7.94 -8.22
C TYR A 175 9.66 6.88 -8.17
N VAL A 176 10.77 7.22 -7.51
CA VAL A 176 11.81 6.29 -7.07
C VAL A 176 11.89 6.35 -5.56
N SER A 177 12.13 5.20 -4.92
CA SER A 177 12.21 5.13 -3.46
C SER A 177 13.15 6.18 -2.89
N VAL A 178 12.68 6.91 -1.86
CA VAL A 178 13.51 7.86 -1.11
C VAL A 178 14.33 7.17 -0.01
N TRP A 179 14.23 5.85 0.09
CA TRP A 179 14.95 5.03 1.08
C TRP A 179 16.17 4.33 0.50
N ASP A 180 16.28 4.21 -0.82
CA ASP A 180 17.44 3.61 -1.47
C ASP A 180 18.59 4.62 -1.56
N ASP A 181 19.67 4.36 -0.82
CA ASP A 181 20.84 5.25 -0.73
C ASP A 181 21.79 5.14 -1.94
N LYS A 182 21.29 4.83 -3.15
CA LYS A 182 22.08 4.84 -4.41
C LYS A 182 22.49 6.26 -4.87
N SER A 183 22.77 7.14 -3.92
CA SER A 183 23.43 8.43 -4.10
C SER A 183 24.91 8.39 -3.71
N GLY A 184 25.54 7.20 -3.70
CA GLY A 184 26.99 7.02 -3.87
C GLY A 184 27.34 6.96 -5.35
N GLY A 185 28.36 7.71 -5.77
CA GLY A 185 28.61 8.02 -7.19
C GLY A 185 29.01 6.84 -8.06
N ASP A 186 28.29 6.65 -9.16
CA ASP A 186 28.79 5.91 -10.33
C ASP A 186 29.14 6.89 -11.45
N ASN A 187 30.44 7.05 -11.66
CA ASN A 187 31.07 7.62 -12.84
C ASN A 187 31.15 6.58 -13.98
N THR A 188 30.07 5.82 -14.22
CA THR A 188 29.98 4.91 -15.35
C THR A 188 28.74 5.22 -16.19
N GLY A 189 28.96 6.03 -17.23
CA GLY A 189 28.40 5.73 -18.56
C GLY A 189 26.89 5.75 -18.75
N SER A 190 26.09 6.47 -17.97
CA SER A 190 24.77 6.94 -18.45
C SER A 190 24.33 8.17 -17.67
N LYS A 191 24.77 9.34 -18.10
CA LYS A 191 24.09 10.62 -17.80
C LYS A 191 22.74 10.65 -18.52
N ARG A 192 21.83 9.72 -18.21
CA ARG A 192 20.41 9.93 -18.46
C ARG A 192 19.93 10.85 -17.35
N THR A 193 19.51 12.03 -17.77
CA THR A 193 19.07 13.14 -16.94
C THR A 193 18.10 12.69 -15.84
N LYS A 194 18.52 12.76 -14.56
CA LYS A 194 17.68 12.67 -13.34
C LYS A 194 16.64 13.81 -13.24
N LYS A 195 16.28 14.44 -14.36
CA LYS A 195 15.40 15.60 -14.38
C LYS A 195 13.97 15.08 -14.16
N ASN A 196 13.32 15.60 -13.13
CA ASN A 196 11.90 15.38 -12.81
C ASN A 196 11.51 14.05 -12.14
N LEU A 197 12.42 13.40 -11.40
CA LEU A 197 12.04 12.31 -10.49
C LEU A 197 11.51 12.87 -9.17
N ASN A 198 10.57 12.15 -8.56
CA ASN A 198 9.98 12.49 -7.26
C ASN A 198 9.38 13.90 -7.23
N GLU A 199 8.92 14.43 -8.36
CA GLU A 199 8.20 15.70 -8.45
C GLU A 199 6.96 15.57 -9.33
N TRP A 200 5.94 16.37 -9.02
CA TRP A 200 4.73 16.46 -9.83
C TRP A 200 4.98 17.37 -11.03
N THR A 201 4.79 16.83 -12.23
CA THR A 201 4.86 17.58 -13.49
C THR A 201 3.52 17.51 -14.23
N PRO A 202 3.17 18.50 -15.07
CA PRO A 202 1.99 18.43 -15.92
C PRO A 202 2.00 17.15 -16.76
N PHE A 203 0.86 16.48 -16.86
CA PHE A 203 0.76 15.34 -17.78
C PHE A 203 0.65 15.88 -19.21
N LEU A 204 1.64 15.59 -20.06
CA LEU A 204 1.73 16.14 -21.41
C LEU A 204 1.59 15.03 -22.46
N ASN A 205 0.98 15.36 -23.60
CA ASN A 205 0.99 14.50 -24.78
C ASN A 205 2.31 14.66 -25.59
N GLU A 206 2.42 13.93 -26.70
CA GLU A 206 3.59 13.96 -27.60
C GLU A 206 3.91 15.34 -28.20
N TYR A 207 2.96 16.28 -28.18
CA TYR A 207 3.12 17.65 -28.65
C TYR A 207 3.38 18.65 -27.51
N ASN A 208 3.74 18.18 -26.31
CA ASN A 208 3.91 18.97 -25.10
C ASN A 208 2.67 19.77 -24.68
N LYS A 209 1.47 19.31 -25.06
CA LYS A 209 0.20 19.92 -24.63
C LYS A 209 -0.31 19.23 -23.36
N PRO A 210 -0.78 19.99 -22.35
CA PRO A 210 -1.40 19.41 -21.17
C PRO A 210 -2.59 18.53 -21.52
N ILE A 211 -2.56 17.30 -21.02
CA ILE A 211 -3.69 16.37 -21.00
C ILE A 211 -4.58 16.76 -19.82
N ILE A 212 -5.87 16.91 -20.07
CA ILE A 212 -6.84 17.27 -19.05
C ILE A 212 -7.80 16.09 -18.89
N ILE A 213 -7.80 15.47 -17.72
CA ILE A 213 -8.77 14.43 -17.38
C ILE A 213 -9.93 15.07 -16.62
N GLY A 214 -11.07 15.17 -17.31
CA GLY A 214 -12.33 15.67 -16.75
C GLY A 214 -12.96 16.76 -17.62
N ASN A 215 -14.29 16.71 -17.75
CA ASN A 215 -15.01 17.65 -18.61
C ASN A 215 -15.15 19.03 -17.97
N ILE A 216 -15.09 20.09 -18.78
CA ILE A 216 -15.37 21.46 -18.35
C ILE A 216 -16.82 21.52 -17.81
N GLY A 217 -17.02 22.16 -16.66
CA GLY A 217 -18.34 22.27 -16.01
C GLY A 217 -18.70 21.16 -15.02
N ASN A 218 -18.12 19.96 -15.13
CA ASN A 218 -18.37 18.87 -14.17
C ASN A 218 -17.51 19.02 -12.90
N ASP A 219 -18.11 18.70 -11.75
CA ASP A 219 -17.41 18.63 -10.46
C ASP A 219 -16.80 17.23 -10.26
N TYR A 220 -15.49 17.18 -10.07
CA TYR A 220 -14.73 15.94 -9.81
C TYR A 220 -14.30 15.84 -8.34
N GLY A 221 -14.82 16.70 -7.45
CA GLY A 221 -14.57 16.66 -6.03
C GLY A 221 -15.14 15.40 -5.37
N GLY A 222 -14.24 14.55 -4.87
CA GLY A 222 -14.59 13.29 -4.21
C GLY A 222 -14.85 12.16 -5.19
N MET A 223 -14.41 12.29 -6.44
CA MET A 223 -14.46 11.20 -7.41
C MET A 223 -13.64 9.99 -6.93
N ARG A 224 -13.91 8.82 -7.49
CA ARG A 224 -13.04 7.65 -7.37
C ARG A 224 -12.65 7.16 -8.74
N ALA A 225 -11.52 6.48 -8.81
CA ALA A 225 -11.06 5.90 -10.04
C ALA A 225 -10.27 4.62 -9.81
N THR A 226 -10.31 3.74 -10.81
CA THR A 226 -9.52 2.51 -10.84
C THR A 226 -8.97 2.30 -12.25
N ILE A 227 -7.81 1.65 -12.33
CA ILE A 227 -7.22 1.21 -13.59
C ILE A 227 -7.79 -0.17 -13.94
N GLY A 228 -8.06 -0.38 -15.22
CA GLY A 228 -8.44 -1.66 -15.80
C GLY A 228 -8.23 -1.63 -17.31
N GLY A 229 -9.05 -2.38 -18.05
CA GLY A 229 -8.78 -2.65 -19.47
C GLY A 229 -7.81 -3.82 -19.63
N SER A 230 -7.97 -4.56 -20.72
CA SER A 230 -7.15 -5.71 -21.11
C SER A 230 -5.65 -5.41 -21.01
N ASN A 231 -5.25 -4.20 -21.41
CA ASN A 231 -3.88 -3.70 -21.35
C ASN A 231 -3.62 -2.66 -20.24
N LYS A 232 -4.41 -2.63 -19.17
CA LYS A 232 -4.33 -1.64 -18.07
C LYS A 232 -4.34 -0.17 -18.54
N HIS A 233 -5.00 0.08 -19.67
CA HIS A 233 -4.99 1.37 -20.36
C HIS A 233 -6.29 2.15 -20.15
N LEU A 234 -7.28 1.56 -19.48
CA LEU A 234 -8.56 2.20 -19.21
C LEU A 234 -8.61 2.70 -17.77
N LEU A 235 -8.99 3.96 -17.63
CA LEU A 235 -9.25 4.62 -16.37
C LEU A 235 -10.76 4.75 -16.20
N PHE A 236 -11.31 3.97 -15.27
CA PHE A 236 -12.72 4.05 -14.88
C PHE A 236 -12.87 5.12 -13.81
N ILE A 237 -13.75 6.09 -14.04
CA ILE A 237 -13.92 7.27 -13.17
C ILE A 237 -15.38 7.42 -12.82
N THR A 238 -15.69 7.36 -11.53
CA THR A 238 -17.01 7.64 -10.97
C THR A 238 -17.01 9.01 -10.31
N HIS A 239 -17.94 9.88 -10.72
CA HIS A 239 -17.93 11.28 -10.30
C HIS A 239 -19.34 11.89 -10.26
N HIS A 240 -19.42 13.06 -9.61
CA HIS A 240 -20.64 13.85 -9.51
C HIS A 240 -21.16 14.26 -10.90
N PRO A 241 -22.48 14.30 -11.14
CA PRO A 241 -23.56 13.96 -10.19
C PRO A 241 -23.67 12.45 -9.93
N ASN A 242 -23.85 11.65 -10.97
CA ASN A 242 -24.05 10.20 -10.87
C ASN A 242 -23.49 9.53 -12.12
N LYS A 243 -22.25 9.85 -12.48
CA LYS A 243 -21.63 9.44 -13.75
C LYS A 243 -20.55 8.41 -13.51
N ILE A 244 -20.45 7.47 -14.45
CA ILE A 244 -19.26 6.65 -14.66
C ILE A 244 -18.71 6.93 -16.06
N SER A 245 -17.40 7.13 -16.17
CA SER A 245 -16.70 7.41 -17.42
C SER A 245 -15.54 6.45 -17.61
N VAL A 246 -15.26 6.11 -18.85
CA VAL A 246 -14.07 5.33 -19.26
C VAL A 246 -13.17 6.25 -20.07
N TYR A 247 -11.94 6.43 -19.59
CA TYR A 247 -10.92 7.25 -20.25
C TYR A 247 -9.77 6.35 -20.71
N ASP A 248 -9.41 6.42 -21.99
CA ASP A 248 -8.29 5.67 -22.56
C ASP A 248 -6.99 6.46 -22.34
N LEU A 249 -6.11 5.92 -21.51
CA LEU A 249 -4.83 6.51 -21.13
C LEU A 249 -3.79 6.46 -22.26
N ASN A 250 -3.98 5.66 -23.30
CA ASN A 250 -3.10 5.63 -24.47
C ASN A 250 -3.54 6.64 -25.52
N LYS A 251 -4.86 6.81 -25.71
CA LYS A 251 -5.42 7.76 -26.68
C LYS A 251 -5.67 9.15 -26.11
N PHE A 252 -5.66 9.29 -24.79
CA PHE A 252 -5.99 10.51 -24.06
C PHE A 252 -7.40 11.03 -24.35
N THR A 253 -8.38 10.13 -24.49
CA THR A 253 -9.77 10.48 -24.82
C THR A 253 -10.79 9.67 -23.99
N PHE A 254 -11.98 10.24 -23.79
CA PHE A 254 -13.11 9.50 -23.23
C PHE A 254 -13.66 8.51 -24.26
N VAL A 255 -13.79 7.25 -23.86
CA VAL A 255 -14.33 6.15 -24.69
C VAL A 255 -15.82 5.95 -24.43
N LYS A 256 -16.25 6.15 -23.19
CA LYS A 256 -17.64 5.95 -22.76
C LYS A 256 -17.97 6.82 -21.57
N GLN A 257 -19.23 7.21 -21.48
CA GLN A 257 -19.81 7.77 -20.28
C GLN A 257 -21.24 7.26 -20.14
N ASP A 258 -21.64 6.96 -18.90
CA ASP A 258 -23.00 6.53 -18.58
C ASP A 258 -23.45 7.11 -17.22
N ASN A 259 -24.74 7.00 -16.94
CA ASN A 259 -25.32 7.29 -15.64
C ASN A 259 -25.30 6.03 -14.78
N LEU A 260 -24.85 6.16 -13.54
CA LEU A 260 -25.12 5.16 -12.51
C LEU A 260 -26.64 5.15 -12.26
N PRO A 261 -27.29 3.97 -12.24
CA PRO A 261 -28.74 3.87 -12.03
C PRO A 261 -29.09 4.22 -10.58
N MET A 262 -29.32 5.50 -10.34
CA MET A 262 -29.65 6.06 -9.04
C MET A 262 -30.59 7.26 -9.19
N ASP A 263 -31.54 7.38 -8.27
CA ASP A 263 -32.68 8.29 -8.41
C ASP A 263 -32.27 9.77 -8.42
N ASP A 264 -31.49 10.19 -7.42
CA ASP A 264 -31.07 11.58 -7.25
C ASP A 264 -29.90 11.63 -6.26
N ALA A 265 -28.67 11.58 -6.76
CA ALA A 265 -27.49 11.50 -5.91
C ALA A 265 -26.36 12.38 -6.41
N SER A 266 -25.69 13.02 -5.46
CA SER A 266 -24.45 13.78 -5.65
C SER A 266 -23.27 12.90 -5.25
N VAL A 267 -22.93 11.94 -6.11
CA VAL A 267 -21.89 10.93 -5.87
C VAL A 267 -20.54 11.58 -5.58
N ARG A 268 -20.08 11.44 -4.34
CA ARG A 268 -18.78 11.91 -3.85
C ARG A 268 -18.33 11.05 -2.68
N TYR A 269 -17.02 10.87 -2.52
CA TYR A 269 -16.42 10.13 -1.39
C TYR A 269 -17.02 8.74 -1.16
N HIS A 270 -17.43 8.09 -2.25
CA HIS A 270 -18.06 6.77 -2.27
C HIS A 270 -17.02 5.65 -2.29
N CYS A 271 -17.48 4.40 -2.14
CA CYS A 271 -16.69 3.21 -2.42
C CYS A 271 -16.71 2.90 -3.91
N PHE A 272 -15.54 2.75 -4.50
CA PHE A 272 -15.41 2.22 -5.86
C PHE A 272 -14.15 1.35 -5.92
N VAL A 273 -14.32 0.09 -6.28
CA VAL A 273 -13.25 -0.90 -6.37
C VAL A 273 -13.41 -1.74 -7.63
N SER A 274 -12.29 -2.08 -8.26
CA SER A 274 -12.24 -3.10 -9.33
C SER A 274 -12.02 -4.47 -8.70
N LYS A 275 -12.75 -5.49 -9.17
CA LYS A 275 -12.49 -6.87 -8.78
C LYS A 275 -11.25 -7.35 -9.55
N THR A 276 -10.34 -8.00 -8.86
CA THR A 276 -9.21 -8.67 -9.51
C THR A 276 -9.77 -9.81 -10.35
N VAL A 277 -9.53 -9.76 -11.66
CA VAL A 277 -9.97 -10.77 -12.62
C VAL A 277 -9.37 -12.12 -12.20
N ASN A 278 -10.21 -13.06 -11.77
CA ASN A 278 -9.80 -14.47 -11.69
C ASN A 278 -9.38 -14.90 -13.10
N THR A 279 -8.28 -15.64 -13.21
CA THR A 279 -7.62 -16.06 -14.47
C THR A 279 -8.49 -16.83 -15.48
N ASN A 280 -9.79 -17.00 -15.20
CA ASN A 280 -10.76 -17.74 -16.00
C ASN A 280 -11.86 -16.84 -16.62
N ALA A 281 -11.92 -15.55 -16.31
CA ALA A 281 -12.85 -14.61 -16.95
C ALA A 281 -12.19 -13.97 -18.19
N SER A 282 -12.99 -13.64 -19.22
CA SER A 282 -12.52 -12.95 -20.42
C SER A 282 -11.78 -11.67 -20.05
N GLU A 283 -10.56 -11.47 -20.56
CA GLU A 283 -9.72 -10.28 -20.31
C GLU A 283 -10.39 -8.94 -20.67
N THR A 284 -11.50 -9.00 -21.40
CA THR A 284 -12.31 -7.85 -21.85
C THR A 284 -13.42 -7.45 -20.88
N ILE A 285 -13.75 -8.29 -19.89
CA ILE A 285 -14.84 -8.04 -18.95
C ILE A 285 -14.27 -7.50 -17.64
N HIS A 286 -14.66 -6.28 -17.30
CA HIS A 286 -14.20 -5.57 -16.11
C HIS A 286 -15.33 -5.51 -15.09
N GLU A 287 -15.15 -6.21 -13.98
CA GLU A 287 -16.09 -6.19 -12.86
C GLU A 287 -15.67 -5.15 -11.82
N MET A 288 -16.60 -4.30 -11.41
CA MET A 288 -16.40 -3.27 -10.40
C MET A 288 -17.55 -3.29 -9.39
N MET A 289 -17.26 -2.86 -8.17
CA MET A 289 -18.26 -2.67 -7.11
C MET A 289 -18.32 -1.21 -6.71
N PHE A 290 -19.54 -0.72 -6.56
CA PHE A 290 -19.84 0.65 -6.18
C PHE A 290 -20.79 0.66 -5.00
N PHE A 291 -20.49 1.47 -3.97
CA PHE A 291 -21.40 1.71 -2.86
C PHE A 291 -21.43 3.20 -2.51
N TYR A 292 -22.63 3.76 -2.44
CA TYR A 292 -22.88 5.14 -2.03
C TYR A 292 -24.29 5.27 -1.47
N GLU A 293 -24.42 5.77 -0.24
CA GLU A 293 -25.70 5.90 0.46
C GLU A 293 -26.55 4.61 0.37
N LYS A 294 -27.78 4.70 -0.15
CA LYS A 294 -28.70 3.56 -0.33
C LYS A 294 -28.39 2.69 -1.54
N THR A 295 -27.42 3.07 -2.37
CA THR A 295 -27.13 2.44 -3.67
C THR A 295 -25.89 1.56 -3.59
N GLY A 296 -26.07 0.28 -3.89
CA GLY A 296 -24.99 -0.68 -4.12
C GLY A 296 -25.12 -1.21 -5.54
N LEU A 297 -24.02 -1.25 -6.28
CA LEU A 297 -24.00 -1.73 -7.66
C LEU A 297 -22.84 -2.68 -7.88
N SER A 298 -23.14 -3.78 -8.57
CA SER A 298 -22.16 -4.56 -9.32
C SER A 298 -22.20 -4.06 -10.76
N ILE A 299 -21.06 -3.56 -11.22
CA ILE A 299 -20.90 -2.92 -12.52
C ILE A 299 -20.03 -3.83 -13.37
N LEU A 300 -20.56 -4.25 -14.51
CA LEU A 300 -19.83 -4.98 -15.54
C LEU A 300 -19.57 -4.01 -16.69
N TYR A 301 -18.35 -3.99 -17.19
CA TYR A 301 -18.00 -3.29 -18.42
C TYR A 301 -17.38 -4.25 -19.42
N ASP A 302 -18.00 -4.39 -20.58
CA ASP A 302 -17.43 -5.12 -21.71
C ASP A 302 -16.63 -4.16 -22.58
N GLU A 303 -15.31 -4.33 -22.59
CA GLU A 303 -14.38 -3.50 -23.36
C GLU A 303 -14.56 -3.64 -24.88
N HIS A 304 -14.95 -4.83 -25.36
CA HIS A 304 -15.14 -5.06 -26.78
C HIS A 304 -16.45 -4.44 -27.28
N ALA A 305 -17.54 -4.66 -26.54
CA ALA A 305 -18.84 -4.07 -26.85
C ALA A 305 -18.92 -2.58 -26.50
N ASN A 306 -18.05 -2.09 -25.61
CA ASN A 306 -18.09 -0.75 -25.01
C ASN A 306 -19.41 -0.46 -24.29
N GLU A 307 -19.87 -1.44 -23.50
CA GLU A 307 -21.16 -1.44 -22.82
C GLU A 307 -21.03 -1.66 -21.32
N PHE A 308 -21.83 -0.91 -20.56
CA PHE A 308 -22.00 -1.12 -19.13
C PHE A 308 -23.25 -1.96 -18.87
N GLN A 309 -23.16 -2.85 -17.89
CA GLN A 309 -24.30 -3.51 -17.29
C GLN A 309 -24.28 -3.26 -15.78
N PHE A 310 -25.45 -2.93 -15.23
CA PHE A 310 -25.59 -2.58 -13.83
C PHE A 310 -26.52 -3.57 -13.14
N LYS A 311 -26.05 -4.16 -12.05
CA LYS A 311 -26.86 -5.01 -11.18
C LYS A 311 -26.91 -4.41 -9.78
N ASN A 312 -28.13 -4.20 -9.28
CA ASN A 312 -28.32 -3.71 -7.92
C ASN A 312 -27.84 -4.73 -6.89
N VAL A 313 -27.17 -4.21 -5.87
CA VAL A 313 -26.67 -4.92 -4.70
C VAL A 313 -27.30 -4.30 -3.46
N ARG A 314 -27.75 -5.14 -2.54
CA ARG A 314 -28.38 -4.66 -1.30
C ARG A 314 -27.34 -3.92 -0.45
N VAL A 315 -27.71 -2.75 0.07
CA VAL A 315 -26.91 -2.02 1.07
C VAL A 315 -27.56 -2.16 2.43
N ASP A 316 -26.76 -2.51 3.44
CA ASP A 316 -27.24 -2.57 4.82
C ASP A 316 -27.52 -1.18 5.40
N THR A 317 -28.50 -1.11 6.29
CA THR A 317 -29.13 0.13 6.77
C THR A 317 -28.15 1.11 7.44
N PRO A 318 -27.19 0.66 8.28
CA PRO A 318 -26.25 1.58 8.91
C PRO A 318 -25.33 2.29 7.91
N LEU A 319 -24.84 1.59 6.90
CA LEU A 319 -23.95 2.16 5.89
C LEU A 319 -24.65 3.24 5.04
N LYS A 320 -25.97 3.16 4.87
CA LYS A 320 -26.73 4.13 4.06
C LYS A 320 -26.55 5.57 4.51
N SER A 321 -26.30 5.77 5.81
CA SER A 321 -26.11 7.08 6.40
C SER A 321 -24.65 7.54 6.42
N LEU A 322 -23.67 6.68 6.12
CA LEU A 322 -22.26 6.98 6.30
C LEU A 322 -21.63 7.48 4.99
N LEU A 323 -20.94 8.62 5.08
CA LEU A 323 -20.13 9.20 4.01
C LEU A 323 -18.66 9.20 4.42
N CYS A 324 -17.77 9.31 3.43
CA CYS A 324 -16.33 9.49 3.66
C CYS A 324 -15.68 8.39 4.53
N TYR A 325 -16.22 7.16 4.50
CA TYR A 325 -15.59 6.02 5.15
C TYR A 325 -14.29 5.63 4.41
N GLY A 326 -13.36 5.01 5.14
CA GLY A 326 -12.25 4.31 4.52
C GLY A 326 -12.72 2.94 4.01
N TYR A 327 -12.17 2.46 2.90
CA TYR A 327 -12.53 1.14 2.38
C TYR A 327 -11.35 0.44 1.74
N VAL A 328 -11.40 -0.89 1.71
CA VAL A 328 -10.40 -1.75 1.07
C VAL A 328 -11.08 -3.00 0.52
N TYR A 329 -10.63 -3.45 -0.66
CA TYR A 329 -11.04 -4.73 -1.24
C TYR A 329 -10.00 -5.80 -0.94
N VAL A 330 -10.42 -6.93 -0.38
CA VAL A 330 -9.55 -8.06 -0.03
C VAL A 330 -10.35 -9.36 -0.01
N ASN A 331 -9.83 -10.42 -0.62
CA ASN A 331 -10.42 -11.78 -0.63
C ASN A 331 -11.92 -11.81 -0.94
N ASP A 332 -12.31 -11.17 -2.04
CA ASP A 332 -13.71 -11.05 -2.47
C ASP A 332 -14.66 -10.41 -1.43
N CYS A 333 -14.08 -9.66 -0.49
CA CYS A 333 -14.78 -8.87 0.50
C CYS A 333 -14.38 -7.40 0.37
N ILE A 334 -15.28 -6.50 0.75
CA ILE A 334 -14.98 -5.08 0.91
C ILE A 334 -15.16 -4.74 2.39
N LEU A 335 -14.11 -4.22 3.01
CA LEU A 335 -14.17 -3.74 4.38
C LEU A 335 -14.34 -2.22 4.37
N PHE A 336 -15.21 -1.72 5.24
CA PHE A 336 -15.56 -0.32 5.41
C PHE A 336 -15.26 0.10 6.85
N PHE A 337 -14.64 1.26 7.01
CA PHE A 337 -14.11 1.72 8.28
C PHE A 337 -14.57 3.15 8.58
N GLY A 338 -15.31 3.31 9.67
CA GLY A 338 -15.81 4.61 10.13
C GLY A 338 -16.76 5.27 9.14
N GLY A 339 -16.48 6.52 8.79
CA GLY A 339 -17.37 7.42 8.05
C GLY A 339 -18.16 8.35 8.97
N SER A 340 -18.85 9.33 8.41
CA SER A 340 -19.68 10.27 9.17
C SER A 340 -21.02 10.51 8.48
N SER A 341 -22.08 10.70 9.27
CA SER A 341 -23.40 11.03 8.74
C SER A 341 -23.53 12.43 8.17
N ASP A 342 -22.66 13.34 8.60
CA ASP A 342 -22.64 14.72 8.11
C ASP A 342 -21.59 14.96 7.01
N GLY A 343 -20.80 13.95 6.65
CA GLY A 343 -19.70 14.06 5.68
C GLY A 343 -18.56 15.00 6.06
N ILE A 344 -18.61 15.67 7.22
CA ILE A 344 -17.65 16.67 7.71
C ILE A 344 -16.84 16.12 8.89
N GLY A 345 -17.27 15.00 9.46
CA GLY A 345 -16.52 14.24 10.47
C GLY A 345 -16.81 14.64 11.91
N ARG A 346 -17.87 15.41 12.19
CA ARG A 346 -18.26 15.74 13.58
C ARG A 346 -18.80 14.52 14.32
N ASN A 347 -19.51 13.66 13.60
CA ASN A 347 -20.10 12.43 14.10
C ASN A 347 -19.44 11.22 13.43
N ALA A 348 -18.11 11.19 13.42
CA ALA A 348 -17.37 10.07 12.87
C ALA A 348 -17.71 8.78 13.63
N SER A 349 -17.85 7.69 12.88
CA SER A 349 -18.13 6.36 13.39
C SER A 349 -16.83 5.62 13.71
N THR A 350 -16.92 4.71 14.68
CA THR A 350 -15.87 3.72 14.97
C THR A 350 -16.19 2.36 14.35
N GLU A 351 -17.34 2.21 13.70
CA GLU A 351 -17.83 0.91 13.27
C GLU A 351 -17.09 0.39 12.05
N ILE A 352 -17.02 -0.93 11.93
CA ILE A 352 -16.41 -1.64 10.81
C ILE A 352 -17.45 -2.57 10.21
N TYR A 353 -17.62 -2.48 8.89
CA TYR A 353 -18.54 -3.31 8.12
C TYR A 353 -17.78 -4.10 7.07
N LYS A 354 -18.22 -5.33 6.82
CA LYS A 354 -17.75 -6.18 5.73
C LYS A 354 -18.91 -6.49 4.81
N TYR A 355 -18.69 -6.29 3.52
CA TYR A 355 -19.52 -6.84 2.47
C TYR A 355 -18.82 -8.03 1.82
N SER A 356 -19.45 -9.20 1.85
CA SER A 356 -18.99 -10.40 1.14
C SER A 356 -19.60 -10.39 -0.26
N ILE A 357 -18.76 -10.34 -1.31
CA ILE A 357 -19.25 -10.32 -2.70
C ILE A 357 -19.82 -11.69 -3.08
N ALA A 358 -19.11 -12.77 -2.74
CA ALA A 358 -19.52 -14.14 -3.04
C ALA A 358 -20.86 -14.52 -2.41
N GLU A 359 -21.09 -14.10 -1.16
CA GLU A 359 -22.33 -14.41 -0.43
C GLU A 359 -23.41 -13.34 -0.60
N ASN A 360 -23.06 -12.15 -1.10
CA ASN A 360 -23.94 -10.98 -1.16
C ASN A 360 -24.54 -10.63 0.22
N THR A 361 -23.69 -10.66 1.25
CA THR A 361 -24.08 -10.45 2.64
C THR A 361 -23.28 -9.32 3.27
N TRP A 362 -23.94 -8.60 4.18
CA TRP A 362 -23.31 -7.61 5.05
C TRP A 362 -23.13 -8.20 6.43
N THR A 363 -21.97 -7.93 7.02
CA THR A 363 -21.67 -8.29 8.41
C THR A 363 -21.02 -7.09 9.08
N LYS A 364 -21.45 -6.80 10.31
CA LYS A 364 -20.78 -5.83 11.18
C LYS A 364 -19.75 -6.60 11.99
N PHE A 365 -18.54 -6.06 12.14
CA PHE A 365 -17.58 -6.64 13.07
C PHE A 365 -18.02 -6.40 14.51
N GLU A 366 -17.74 -7.37 15.38
CA GLU A 366 -17.95 -7.22 16.83
C GLU A 366 -17.05 -6.13 17.43
N TYR A 367 -15.88 -5.91 16.81
CA TYR A 367 -14.90 -4.92 17.23
C TYR A 367 -15.05 -3.62 16.45
N ASN A 368 -14.89 -2.52 17.17
CA ASN A 368 -14.84 -1.17 16.61
C ASN A 368 -13.40 -0.66 16.53
N LEU A 369 -13.20 0.33 15.67
CA LEU A 369 -11.98 1.11 15.59
C LEU A 369 -11.67 1.77 16.95
N PRO A 370 -10.38 1.83 17.33
CA PRO A 370 -9.97 2.47 18.59
C PRO A 370 -10.23 3.98 18.60
N ILE A 371 -10.36 4.59 17.42
CA ILE A 371 -10.73 6.00 17.26
C ILE A 371 -11.80 6.17 16.17
N PRO A 372 -12.69 7.16 16.27
CA PRO A 372 -13.60 7.50 15.20
C PRO A 372 -12.85 7.98 13.95
N LEU A 373 -13.22 7.49 12.77
CA LEU A 373 -12.54 7.81 11.51
C LEU A 373 -13.50 8.39 10.47
N CYS A 374 -13.08 9.42 9.75
CA CYS A 374 -13.80 9.98 8.61
C CYS A 374 -12.79 10.63 7.65
N GLY A 375 -13.00 10.47 6.34
CA GLY A 375 -12.12 10.99 5.31
C GLY A 375 -10.72 10.36 5.32
N CYS A 376 -10.61 9.10 5.76
CA CYS A 376 -9.37 8.36 5.82
C CYS A 376 -9.07 7.60 4.51
N ALA A 377 -7.80 7.28 4.31
CA ALA A 377 -7.38 6.30 3.30
C ALA A 377 -7.16 4.94 3.99
N CYS A 378 -7.47 3.87 3.27
CA CYS A 378 -7.18 2.49 3.67
C CYS A 378 -6.46 1.80 2.53
N MET A 379 -5.37 1.12 2.86
CA MET A 379 -4.57 0.38 1.89
C MET A 379 -4.19 -0.97 2.45
N LEU A 380 -4.15 -1.98 1.59
CA LEU A 380 -3.57 -3.28 1.88
C LEU A 380 -2.05 -3.20 1.64
N SER A 381 -1.26 -3.52 2.65
CA SER A 381 0.17 -3.76 2.45
C SER A 381 0.41 -5.25 2.21
N GLU A 382 1.26 -5.56 1.23
CA GLU A 382 1.73 -6.92 0.94
C GLU A 382 2.71 -7.46 2.01
N ASP A 383 3.01 -6.66 3.03
CA ASP A 383 3.96 -6.99 4.08
C ASP A 383 3.37 -8.02 5.06
N ASN A 384 3.37 -9.28 4.65
CA ASN A 384 3.02 -10.43 5.50
C ASN A 384 4.06 -10.71 6.60
N LYS A 385 5.13 -9.89 6.69
CA LYS A 385 6.28 -10.16 7.57
C LYS A 385 5.94 -9.88 9.02
N THR A 386 6.20 -10.88 9.85
CA THR A 386 6.08 -10.81 11.31
C THR A 386 6.99 -9.75 11.91
N LYS A 387 6.69 -9.28 13.13
CA LYS A 387 7.55 -8.34 13.87
C LYS A 387 9.01 -8.82 13.98
N LEU A 388 9.20 -10.14 14.09
CA LEU A 388 10.53 -10.76 14.17
C LEU A 388 11.27 -10.66 12.83
N GLU A 389 10.61 -10.91 11.71
CA GLU A 389 11.20 -10.75 10.38
C GLU A 389 11.55 -9.30 10.08
N LYS A 390 10.68 -8.34 10.46
CA LYS A 390 10.97 -6.90 10.37
C LYS A 390 12.23 -6.55 11.17
N PHE A 391 12.37 -7.10 12.38
CA PHE A 391 13.57 -6.91 13.22
C PHE A 391 14.84 -7.44 12.53
N TRP A 392 14.81 -8.66 11.98
CA TRP A 392 15.97 -9.24 11.29
C TRP A 392 16.34 -8.47 10.02
N ILE A 393 15.37 -7.97 9.27
CA ILE A 393 15.62 -7.13 8.10
C ILE A 393 16.35 -5.86 8.52
N LEU A 394 15.84 -5.14 9.53
CA LEU A 394 16.47 -3.94 10.08
C LEU A 394 17.91 -4.22 10.56
N GLU A 395 18.11 -5.35 11.24
CA GLU A 395 19.44 -5.73 11.73
C GLU A 395 20.41 -6.06 10.58
N SER A 396 19.92 -6.72 9.52
CA SER A 396 20.71 -7.03 8.33
C SER A 396 21.10 -5.79 7.53
N GLU A 397 20.22 -4.79 7.41
CA GLU A 397 20.52 -3.51 6.76
C GLU A 397 21.56 -2.71 7.55
N LYS A 398 21.40 -2.61 8.88
CA LYS A 398 22.38 -1.96 9.75
C LYS A 398 23.76 -2.61 9.66
N ARG A 399 23.81 -3.94 9.53
CA ARG A 399 25.07 -4.67 9.33
C ARG A 399 25.74 -4.29 8.01
N LYS A 400 24.98 -4.17 6.92
CA LYS A 400 25.51 -3.70 5.63
C LYS A 400 26.05 -2.27 5.70
N GLU A 401 25.31 -1.35 6.32
CA GLU A 401 25.77 0.03 6.53
C GLU A 401 27.09 0.06 7.33
N LEU A 402 27.23 -0.80 8.35
CA LEU A 402 28.45 -0.94 9.13
C LEU A 402 29.62 -1.44 8.29
N GLU A 403 29.39 -2.45 7.45
CA GLU A 403 30.39 -3.01 6.55
C GLU A 403 30.85 -1.97 5.52
N GLU A 404 29.93 -1.17 4.96
CA GLU A 404 30.25 -0.05 4.06
C GLU A 404 31.09 1.02 4.76
N ILE A 405 30.71 1.45 5.96
CA ILE A 405 31.49 2.42 6.75
C ILE A 405 32.89 1.85 7.06
N GLN A 406 32.98 0.57 7.38
CA GLN A 406 34.27 -0.10 7.62
C GLN A 406 35.14 -0.11 6.37
N MET A 407 34.56 -0.36 5.19
CA MET A 407 35.25 -0.31 3.91
C MET A 407 35.71 1.11 3.57
N GLU A 408 34.86 2.13 3.73
CA GLU A 408 35.26 3.54 3.54
C GLU A 408 36.41 3.95 4.47
N LEU A 409 36.40 3.49 5.73
CA LEU A 409 37.47 3.76 6.69
C LEU A 409 38.79 3.07 6.30
N LEU A 410 38.72 1.85 5.76
CA LEU A 410 39.88 1.13 5.23
C LEU A 410 40.46 1.80 3.98
N GLU A 411 39.60 2.26 3.08
CA GLU A 411 39.99 2.97 1.85
C GLU A 411 40.56 4.37 2.12
N ALA A 412 40.10 5.04 3.18
CA ALA A 412 40.52 6.40 3.51
C ALA A 412 41.99 6.53 3.94
N LYS A 413 42.74 5.43 4.15
CA LYS A 413 44.19 5.40 4.50
C LYS A 413 44.66 6.60 5.34
N GLU A 414 43.94 6.96 6.40
CA GLU A 414 44.54 7.74 7.48
C GLU A 414 45.09 6.71 8.46
N ASP A 415 46.38 6.80 8.81
CA ASP A 415 47.02 5.96 9.84
C ASP A 415 46.20 6.02 11.15
N PHE A 416 45.29 5.06 11.31
CA PHE A 416 44.58 4.82 12.55
C PHE A 416 45.23 3.60 13.18
N ASP A 417 45.99 3.82 14.26
CA ASP A 417 46.56 2.74 15.04
C ASP A 417 45.45 2.02 15.83
N ILE A 418 44.98 0.92 15.23
CA ILE A 418 43.95 0.04 15.77
C ILE A 418 44.38 -0.60 17.11
N ASN A 419 45.68 -0.62 17.45
CA ASN A 419 46.15 -1.23 18.69
C ASN A 419 45.86 -0.38 19.94
N GLU A 420 45.70 0.95 19.82
CA GLU A 420 45.26 1.79 20.94
C GLU A 420 43.81 1.52 21.37
N TRP A 421 43.02 0.87 20.50
CA TRP A 421 41.57 0.70 20.66
C TRP A 421 41.16 -0.72 21.09
N LYS A 422 42.09 -1.68 21.06
CA LYS A 422 41.82 -3.08 21.41
C LYS A 422 41.30 -3.28 22.83
N VAL A 423 41.62 -2.37 23.76
CA VAL A 423 41.18 -2.46 25.16
C VAL A 423 39.75 -1.96 25.37
N GLU A 424 39.28 -0.97 24.58
CA GLU A 424 37.88 -0.48 24.68
C GLU A 424 36.90 -1.28 23.80
N PHE A 425 37.38 -1.90 22.71
CA PHE A 425 36.53 -2.63 21.76
C PHE A 425 35.90 -3.90 22.36
N ILE A 426 36.65 -4.61 23.22
CA ILE A 426 36.17 -5.82 23.89
C ILE A 426 35.18 -5.46 25.03
N TYR A 427 35.34 -4.29 25.66
CA TYR A 427 34.46 -3.84 26.75
C TYR A 427 33.12 -3.26 26.25
N MET A 428 33.07 -2.81 24.99
CA MET A 428 31.87 -2.28 24.34
C MET A 428 30.90 -3.36 23.84
N TYR A 429 31.40 -4.57 23.55
CA TYR A 429 30.60 -5.65 22.95
C TYR A 429 29.59 -6.29 23.92
N THR A 430 29.64 -5.98 25.21
CA THR A 430 28.81 -6.64 26.23
C THR A 430 27.72 -5.79 26.89
N CYS A 431 27.54 -4.49 26.57
CA CYS A 431 26.48 -3.69 27.22
C CYS A 431 25.94 -2.46 26.43
N ASN A 432 24.66 -2.56 26.03
CA ASN A 432 23.64 -1.51 25.77
C ASN A 432 23.83 -0.44 24.66
N SER A 433 22.75 -0.30 23.86
CA SER A 433 22.53 0.63 22.74
C SER A 433 22.76 2.12 23.02
N LEU A 434 22.66 2.56 24.28
CA LEU A 434 22.86 3.96 24.67
C LEU A 434 24.32 4.43 24.53
N LYS A 435 25.31 3.53 24.70
CA LYS A 435 26.74 3.89 24.62
C LYS A 435 27.23 4.04 23.18
N TYR A 436 26.57 3.36 22.23
CA TYR A 436 26.86 3.46 20.79
C TYR A 436 26.47 4.83 20.20
N ILE A 437 25.39 5.44 20.69
CA ILE A 437 24.97 6.81 20.34
C ILE A 437 25.99 7.84 20.85
N ILE A 438 26.56 7.61 22.05
CA ILE A 438 27.60 8.47 22.61
C ILE A 438 28.87 8.37 21.76
N PHE A 439 29.23 7.17 21.30
CA PHE A 439 30.40 6.92 20.49
C PHE A 439 30.32 7.56 19.09
N THR A 440 29.19 7.38 18.39
CA THR A 440 28.94 8.01 17.08
C THR A 440 28.87 9.54 17.18
N ASN A 441 28.27 10.08 18.23
CA ASN A 441 28.27 11.54 18.49
C ASN A 441 29.68 12.07 18.80
N LEU A 442 30.52 11.32 19.51
CA LEU A 442 31.93 11.67 19.76
C LEU A 442 32.75 11.71 18.46
N ILE A 443 32.52 10.77 17.55
CA ILE A 443 33.15 10.75 16.22
C ILE A 443 32.69 11.96 15.38
N LEU A 444 31.39 12.25 15.35
CA LEU A 444 30.81 13.40 14.65
C LEU A 444 31.32 14.75 15.20
N LEU A 445 31.42 14.87 16.53
CA LEU A 445 31.99 16.05 17.20
C LEU A 445 33.47 16.23 16.86
N LYS A 446 34.25 15.14 16.82
CA LYS A 446 35.67 15.19 16.41
C LYS A 446 35.83 15.53 14.92
N LYS A 447 34.99 15.00 14.02
CA LYS A 447 34.94 15.40 12.59
C LYS A 447 34.60 16.89 12.43
N LYS A 448 33.64 17.43 13.20
CA LYS A 448 33.30 18.87 13.20
C LYS A 448 34.45 19.75 13.71
N LYS A 449 35.18 19.32 14.76
CA LYS A 449 36.38 20.03 15.26
C LYS A 449 37.53 20.01 14.23
N LYS A 450 37.81 18.88 13.57
CA LYS A 450 38.80 18.77 12.47
C LYS A 450 38.44 19.66 11.26
N LYS A 451 37.16 19.71 10.84
CA LYS A 451 36.69 20.64 9.77
C LYS A 451 36.85 22.12 10.15
N LYS A 452 36.61 22.49 11.43
CA LYS A 452 36.87 23.86 11.93
C LYS A 452 38.36 24.20 11.94
N LYS A 453 39.24 23.24 12.27
CA LYS A 453 40.70 23.42 12.27
C LYS A 453 41.25 23.60 10.85
N LYS A 454 40.86 22.74 9.90
CA LYS A 454 41.18 22.89 8.47
C LYS A 454 40.63 24.18 7.84
N LYS A 455 39.51 24.72 8.34
CA LYS A 455 38.99 26.04 7.91
C LYS A 455 39.77 27.23 8.49
N LYS A 456 40.40 27.08 9.65
CA LYS A 456 41.28 28.11 10.24
C LYS A 456 42.66 28.12 9.57
N GLU A 457 43.21 26.95 9.27
CA GLU A 457 44.49 26.79 8.56
C GLU A 457 44.43 27.23 7.08
N LYS A 458 43.24 27.36 6.49
CA LYS A 458 43.03 27.93 5.15
C LYS A 458 42.76 29.44 5.14
N LYS A 459 42.65 30.07 6.32
CA LYS A 459 42.34 31.51 6.48
C LYS A 459 43.51 32.33 7.01
N ASN A 460 44.55 31.67 7.49
CA ASN A 460 45.90 32.22 7.65
C ASN A 460 46.73 31.79 6.44
#